data_AF-A0AAW0TVX4-F1
#
_entry.id   AF-A0AAW0TVX4-F1
#
_cell.length_a   1.000
_cell.length_b   1.000
_cell.length_c   1.000
_cell.angle_alpha   90.00
_cell.angle_beta   90.00
_cell.angle_gamma   90.00
#
_symmetry.space_group_name_H-M   'P 1'
#
loop_
_entity.id
_entity.type
_entity.pdbx_description
1 polymer ?
#
loop_
_entity_poly.entity_id
_entity_poly.type
_entity_poly.pdbx_seq_one_letter_code
_entity_poly.pdbx_strand_id
1 'polypeptide(L)'
;MNMQISRYPADIQRGIVLLEELYKRPDEGGNRDFIYYLAIGNARLKEYEVALKYAQGLLRVEPSNRQVLQLEKCIKKKMEKDALKGAAIAGGAILGLGALVGLGVALTRK
;
A
#
# COMPACT_ATOMS: atom_id res chain seq x y z
N MET A 1 6.10 -25.68 11.21
CA MET A 1 7.03 -24.53 11.34
C MET A 1 6.18 -23.26 11.31
N ASN A 2 5.74 -22.78 12.47
CA ASN A 2 4.82 -21.64 12.59
C ASN A 2 5.63 -20.34 12.56
N MET A 3 5.79 -19.77 11.36
CA MET A 3 6.46 -18.49 11.17
C MET A 3 5.51 -17.38 11.66
N GLN A 4 5.68 -16.95 12.91
CA GLN A 4 4.96 -15.81 13.46
C GLN A 4 5.38 -14.55 12.70
N ILE A 5 4.53 -14.08 11.79
CA ILE A 5 4.74 -12.84 11.04
C ILE A 5 4.69 -11.69 12.05
N SER A 6 5.84 -11.08 12.38
CA SER A 6 5.92 -10.02 13.40
C SER A 6 4.97 -8.87 13.09
N ARG A 7 4.28 -8.37 14.12
CA ARG A 7 3.35 -7.22 14.05
C ARG A 7 4.06 -5.87 14.29
N TYR A 8 5.34 -5.87 14.66
CA TYR A 8 6.08 -4.65 14.99
C TYR A 8 6.78 -4.07 13.74
N PRO A 9 6.60 -2.78 13.42
CA PRO A 9 7.24 -2.15 12.26
C PRO A 9 8.77 -2.30 12.23
N ALA A 10 9.44 -2.22 13.38
CA ALA A 10 10.89 -2.38 13.49
C ALA A 10 11.37 -3.78 13.09
N ASP A 11 10.62 -4.83 13.42
CA ASP A 11 10.95 -6.20 13.03
C ASP A 11 10.69 -6.43 11.54
N ILE A 12 9.63 -5.83 11.00
CA ILE A 12 9.35 -5.86 9.56
C ILE A 12 10.50 -5.20 8.80
N GLN A 13 10.98 -4.05 9.28
CA GLN A 13 12.11 -3.35 8.67
C GLN A 13 13.39 -4.18 8.71
N ARG A 14 13.72 -4.82 9.85
CA ARG A 14 14.83 -5.78 9.91
C ARG A 14 14.66 -6.92 8.91
N GLY A 15 13.46 -7.48 8.82
CA GLY A 15 13.14 -8.54 7.85
C GLY A 15 13.36 -8.10 6.40
N ILE A 16 12.98 -6.87 6.05
CA ILE A 16 13.22 -6.29 4.71
C ILE A 16 14.73 -6.19 4.44
N VAL A 17 15.52 -5.66 5.38
CA VAL A 17 16.99 -5.53 5.21
C VAL A 17 17.63 -6.90 4.95
N LEU A 18 17.27 -7.91 5.74
CA LEU A 18 17.76 -9.28 5.56
C LEU A 18 17.36 -9.86 4.20
N LEU A 19 16.12 -9.65 3.76
CA LEU A 19 15.63 -10.10 2.46
C LEU A 19 16.35 -9.40 1.30
N GLU A 20 16.68 -8.12 1.43
CA GLU A 20 17.45 -7.38 0.42
C GLU A 20 18.91 -7.87 0.34
N GLU A 21 19.51 -8.26 1.46
CA GLU A 21 20.83 -8.88 1.48
C GLU A 21 20.83 -10.25 0.79
N LEU A 22 19.81 -11.08 1.05
CA LEU A 22 19.65 -12.39 0.41
C LEU A 22 19.38 -12.24 -1.10
N TYR A 23 18.57 -11.26 -1.51
CA TYR A 23 18.31 -10.99 -2.92
C TYR A 23 19.59 -10.61 -3.71
N LYS A 24 20.57 -9.98 -3.06
CA LYS A 24 21.85 -9.62 -3.68
C LYS A 24 22.80 -10.82 -3.86
N ARG A 25 22.45 -12.01 -3.34
CA ARG A 25 23.20 -13.26 -3.46
C ARG A 25 22.39 -14.27 -4.31
N PRO A 26 22.47 -14.19 -5.65
CA PRO A 26 21.55 -14.89 -6.57
C PRO A 26 21.73 -16.41 -6.65
N ASP A 27 22.72 -16.97 -5.96
CA ASP A 27 23.13 -18.37 -5.96
C ASP A 27 22.11 -19.33 -5.30
N GLU A 28 21.11 -18.83 -4.56
CA GLU A 28 20.18 -19.68 -3.78
C GLU A 28 18.79 -19.90 -4.40
N GLY A 29 18.53 -19.60 -5.67
CA GLY A 29 17.28 -19.97 -6.36
C GLY A 29 15.96 -19.36 -5.82
N GLY A 30 15.99 -18.69 -4.66
CA GLY A 30 14.86 -18.12 -3.93
C GLY A 30 14.50 -16.67 -4.30
N ASN A 31 15.10 -16.12 -5.37
CA ASN A 31 14.93 -14.72 -5.76
C ASN A 31 13.46 -14.30 -5.92
N ARG A 32 12.58 -15.20 -6.39
CA ARG A 32 11.15 -14.89 -6.58
C ARG A 32 10.40 -14.78 -5.25
N ASP A 33 10.67 -15.70 -4.32
CA ASP A 33 10.06 -15.69 -2.99
C ASP A 33 10.51 -14.47 -2.18
N PHE A 34 11.80 -14.11 -2.27
CA PHE A 34 12.32 -12.90 -1.63
C PHE A 34 11.66 -11.64 -2.17
N ILE A 35 11.52 -11.49 -3.50
CA ILE A 35 10.81 -10.35 -4.11
C ILE A 35 9.36 -10.29 -3.64
N TYR A 36 8.68 -11.44 -3.54
CA TYR A 36 7.31 -11.51 -3.06
C TYR A 36 7.19 -11.03 -1.60
N TYR A 37 8.09 -11.48 -0.71
CA TYR A 37 8.09 -11.03 0.68
C TYR A 37 8.54 -9.58 0.85
N LEU A 38 9.45 -9.08 0.00
CA LEU A 38 9.81 -7.66 -0.05
C LEU A 38 8.61 -6.79 -0.41
N ALA A 39 7.79 -7.20 -1.38
CA ALA A 39 6.55 -6.50 -1.73
C ALA A 39 5.57 -6.46 -0.54
N ILE A 40 5.40 -7.58 0.17
CA ILE A 40 4.55 -7.64 1.38
C ILE A 40 5.09 -6.74 2.50
N GLY A 41 6.40 -6.83 2.78
CA GLY A 41 7.04 -6.08 3.85
C GLY A 41 6.88 -4.58 3.66
N ASN A 42 7.23 -4.08 2.47
CA ASN A 42 7.08 -2.68 2.12
C ASN A 42 5.61 -2.23 2.15
N ALA A 43 4.68 -3.05 1.67
CA ALA A 43 3.25 -2.74 1.73
C ALA A 43 2.72 -2.62 3.18
N ARG A 44 3.30 -3.36 4.12
CA ARG A 44 2.95 -3.28 5.55
C ARG A 44 3.52 -2.02 6.23
N LEU A 45 4.68 -1.55 5.77
CA LEU A 45 5.26 -0.27 6.21
C LEU A 45 4.63 0.95 5.53
N LYS A 46 3.64 0.75 4.64
CA LYS A 46 3.01 1.78 3.80
C LYS A 46 3.91 2.40 2.75
N GLU A 47 5.05 1.77 2.47
CA GLU A 47 5.94 2.08 1.35
C GLU A 47 5.34 1.51 0.05
N TYR A 48 4.18 2.03 -0.35
CA TYR A 48 3.34 1.45 -1.40
C TYR A 48 4.02 1.46 -2.77
N GLU A 49 4.77 2.52 -3.09
CA GLU A 49 5.49 2.63 -4.37
C GLU A 49 6.55 1.53 -4.50
N VAL A 50 7.34 1.32 -3.45
CA VAL A 50 8.39 0.29 -3.39
C VAL A 50 7.75 -1.10 -3.49
N ALA A 51 6.64 -1.32 -2.77
CA ALA A 51 5.91 -2.58 -2.81
C ALA A 51 5.37 -2.89 -4.23
N LEU A 52 4.83 -1.89 -4.93
CA LEU A 52 4.35 -2.03 -6.31
C LEU A 52 5.49 -2.32 -7.28
N LYS A 53 6.65 -1.67 -7.12
CA LYS A 53 7.83 -1.93 -7.94
C LYS A 53 8.26 -3.40 -7.87
N TYR A 54 8.31 -3.97 -6.66
CA TYR A 54 8.62 -5.39 -6.48
C TYR A 54 7.55 -6.31 -7.09
N ALA A 55 6.26 -6.05 -6.84
CA ALA A 55 5.18 -6.85 -7.38
C ALA A 55 5.14 -6.84 -8.92
N GLN A 56 5.31 -5.66 -9.53
CA GLN A 56 5.36 -5.51 -10.99
C GLN A 56 6.60 -6.14 -11.60
N GLY A 57 7.75 -6.05 -10.92
CA GLY A 57 8.97 -6.75 -11.32
C GLY A 57 8.73 -8.27 -11.42
N LEU A 58 8.04 -8.84 -10.43
CA LEU A 58 7.70 -10.26 -10.42
C LEU A 58 6.67 -10.63 -11.52
N LEU A 59 5.67 -9.78 -11.77
CA LEU A 59 4.71 -9.97 -12.86
C LEU A 59 5.32 -9.86 -14.26
N ARG A 60 6.44 -9.14 -14.43
CA ARG A 60 7.16 -9.13 -15.72
C ARG A 60 7.79 -10.49 -16.03
N VAL A 61 8.18 -11.23 -15.00
CA VAL A 61 8.75 -12.58 -15.13
C VAL A 61 7.65 -13.63 -15.18
N GLU A 62 6.60 -13.49 -14.35
CA GLU A 62 5.48 -14.41 -14.27
C GLU A 62 4.12 -13.69 -14.41
N PRO A 63 3.72 -13.31 -15.64
CA PRO A 63 2.51 -12.51 -15.86
C PRO A 63 1.22 -13.17 -15.38
N SER A 64 1.18 -14.51 -15.42
CA SER A 64 0.02 -15.31 -15.04
C SER A 64 -0.04 -15.64 -13.54
N ASN A 65 0.90 -15.11 -12.74
CA ASN A 65 0.93 -15.38 -11.31
C ASN A 65 -0.22 -14.66 -10.60
N ARG A 66 -1.31 -15.41 -10.36
CA ARG A 66 -2.53 -14.91 -9.71
C ARG A 66 -2.26 -14.36 -8.31
N GLN A 67 -1.31 -14.93 -7.56
CA GLN A 67 -1.00 -14.48 -6.21
C GLN A 67 -0.43 -13.06 -6.23
N VAL A 68 0.49 -12.79 -7.16
CA VAL A 68 1.12 -11.47 -7.31
C VAL A 68 0.13 -10.45 -7.89
N LEU A 69 -0.73 -10.85 -8.83
CA LEU A 69 -1.81 -10.00 -9.35
C LEU A 69 -2.77 -9.55 -8.23
N GLN A 70 -3.13 -10.46 -7.32
CA GLN A 70 -3.98 -10.12 -6.18
C GLN A 70 -3.24 -9.22 -5.17
N LEU A 71 -1.95 -9.47 -4.95
CA LEU A 71 -1.11 -8.63 -4.10
C LEU A 71 -1.03 -7.19 -4.65
N GLU A 72 -0.75 -7.02 -5.95
CA GLU A 72 -0.69 -5.70 -6.60
C GLU A 72 -2.03 -4.94 -6.43
N LYS A 73 -3.16 -5.60 -6.69
CA LYS A 73 -4.50 -5.02 -6.49
C LYS A 73 -4.75 -4.62 -5.05
N CYS A 74 -4.35 -5.45 -4.09
CA CYS A 74 -4.49 -5.17 -2.66
C CYS A 74 -3.67 -3.96 -2.24
N ILE A 75 -2.43 -3.83 -2.75
CA ILE A 75 -1.56 -2.69 -2.48
C ILE A 75 -2.18 -1.39 -3.03
N LYS A 76 -2.62 -1.37 -4.30
CA LYS A 76 -3.28 -0.20 -4.92
C LYS A 76 -4.51 0.24 -4.13
N LYS A 77 -5.38 -0.70 -3.77
CA LYS A 77 -6.59 -0.42 -2.98
C LYS A 77 -6.28 0.19 -1.61
N LYS A 78 -5.21 -0.26 -0.94
CA LYS A 78 -4.76 0.31 0.34
C LYS A 78 -4.18 1.71 0.17
N MET A 79 -3.35 1.91 -0.85
CA MET A 79 -2.77 3.20 -1.19
C MET A 79 -3.85 4.25 -1.44
N GLU A 80 -4.85 3.94 -2.27
CA GLU A 80 -6.00 4.82 -2.54
C GLU A 80 -6.79 5.14 -1.27
N LYS A 81 -7.08 4.13 -0.44
CA LYS A 81 -7.82 4.31 0.81
C LYS A 81 -7.09 5.22 1.79
N ASP A 82 -5.77 5.07 1.92
CA ASP A 82 -4.98 5.91 2.83
C ASP A 82 -4.78 7.32 2.26
N ALA A 83 -4.66 7.49 0.94
CA ALA A 83 -4.66 8.79 0.26
C ALA A 83 -5.99 9.54 0.47
N LEU A 84 -7.13 8.86 0.31
CA LEU A 84 -8.46 9.43 0.55
C LEU A 84 -8.64 9.90 2.00
N LYS A 85 -8.17 9.12 2.97
CA LYS A 85 -8.20 9.53 4.39
C LYS A 85 -7.35 10.77 4.64
N GLY A 86 -6.15 10.82 4.07
CA GLY A 86 -5.28 11.99 4.17
C GLY A 86 -5.92 13.24 3.56
N ALA A 87 -6.53 13.09 2.37
CA ALA A 87 -7.25 14.16 1.70
C ALA A 87 -8.48 14.65 2.50
N ALA A 88 -9.25 13.74 3.11
CA ALA A 88 -10.41 14.10 3.94
C ALA A 88 -9.99 14.87 5.22
N ILE A 89 -8.85 14.51 5.80
CA ILE A 89 -8.30 15.21 6.98
C ILE A 89 -7.75 16.58 6.58
N ALA A 90 -6.98 16.66 5.49
CA ALA A 90 -6.36 17.91 5.03
C ALA A 90 -7.37 18.89 4.40
N GLY A 91 -8.42 18.38 3.74
CA GLY A 91 -9.42 19.19 3.06
C GLY A 91 -10.43 19.86 3.99
N GLY A 92 -10.52 19.44 5.25
CA GLY A 92 -11.57 19.86 6.17
C GLY A 92 -12.94 19.37 5.70
N ALA A 93 -13.79 18.93 6.63
CA ALA A 93 -15.17 18.56 6.31
C ALA A 93 -16.00 19.81 5.95
N ILE A 94 -15.81 20.39 4.75
CA ILE A 94 -16.54 21.60 4.30
C ILE A 94 -17.98 21.26 3.83
N LEU A 95 -18.33 19.98 3.67
CA LEU A 95 -19.64 19.57 3.16
C LEU A 95 -20.76 19.43 4.21
N GLY A 96 -20.55 19.86 5.46
CA GLY A 96 -21.52 19.63 6.54
C GLY A 96 -22.49 20.77 6.85
N LEU A 97 -22.11 22.05 6.62
CA LEU A 97 -22.88 23.19 7.17
C LEU A 97 -23.12 24.35 6.19
N GLY A 98 -22.43 24.41 5.05
CA GLY A 98 -22.57 25.52 4.08
C GLY A 98 -23.78 25.42 3.14
N ALA A 99 -24.26 24.19 2.86
CA ALA A 99 -25.36 23.97 1.91
C ALA A 99 -26.73 24.44 2.43
N LEU A 100 -26.91 24.57 3.75
CA LEU A 100 -28.18 25.05 4.32
C LEU A 100 -28.23 26.58 4.48
N VAL A 101 -27.08 27.26 4.58
CA VAL A 101 -27.05 28.73 4.74
C VAL A 101 -27.22 29.44 3.39
N GLY A 102 -26.71 28.85 2.29
CA GLY A 102 -26.82 29.44 0.95
C GLY A 102 -28.24 29.48 0.37
N LEU A 103 -29.12 28.55 0.78
CA LEU A 103 -30.52 28.54 0.33
C LEU A 103 -31.43 29.50 1.13
N GLY A 104 -31.09 29.81 2.39
CA GLY A 104 -31.92 30.64 3.27
C GLY A 104 -31.89 32.14 2.93
N VAL A 105 -30.81 32.63 2.29
CA VAL A 105 -30.64 34.05 1.97
C VAL A 105 -31.23 34.43 0.60
N ALA A 106 -31.56 33.45 -0.25
CA ALA A 106 -32.10 33.68 -1.59
C ALA A 106 -33.63 33.90 -1.63
N LEU A 107 -34.35 33.67 -0.52
CA LEU A 107 -35.82 33.76 -0.47
C LEU A 107 -36.37 35.03 0.19
N THR A 108 -35.54 36.03 0.52
CA THR A 108 -35.98 37.23 1.29
C THR A 108 -35.90 38.57 0.55
N ARG A 109 -35.86 38.61 -0.79
CA ARG A 109 -35.96 39.89 -1.52
C ARG A 109 -37.16 39.96 -2.47
N LYS A 110 -38.21 40.59 -1.90
CA LYS A 110 -39.23 41.49 -2.45
C LYS A 110 -40.16 40.99 -3.54
#